data_AF-A0A7S3ZVT1-F1
#
_entry.id   AF-A0A7S3ZVT1-F1
#
_cell.length_a   1.000
_cell.length_b   1.000
_cell.length_c   1.000
_cell.angle_alpha   90.00
_cell.angle_beta   90.00
_cell.angle_gamma   90.00
#
_symmetry.space_group_name_H-M   'P 1'
#
loop_
_entity.id
_entity.type
_entity.pdbx_description
1 polymer ?
#
loop_
_entity_poly.entity_id
_entity_poly.type
_entity_poly.pdbx_seq_one_letter_code
_entity_poly.pdbx_strand_id
1 'polypeptide(L)'
;MARLALLATAGLATAFVSKSGPAPAVVRAPAQTAMQMKLYDWKRREAAEDASVGATEFRVDNIKPAPGATKRKMRKGRGISAGQGATCGFGMRGQKSRSGRPMRAGFEGGQTPLYRRLPKLVGRPTGPGHQNEVFSLIKLEQLAGSSPNSEVDFASLLEAGQVTKKKYDVVKVVGSAGDVSVPAGLTVKAHAFTGSARAAIEGAGGKCVELSKTTQEPVEA
;
A
#
# COMPACT_ATOMS: atom_id res chain seq x y z
N MET A 1 -45.01 -36.15 56.06
CA MET A 1 -46.06 -35.57 56.94
C MET A 1 -45.42 -35.20 58.27
N ALA A 2 -45.33 -33.90 58.62
CA ALA A 2 -44.95 -33.36 59.97
C ALA A 2 -43.56 -33.80 60.52
N ARG A 3 -42.92 -33.23 61.57
CA ARG A 3 -42.86 -31.94 62.31
C ARG A 3 -41.55 -32.03 63.16
N LEU A 4 -40.88 -31.00 63.69
CA LEU A 4 -41.09 -29.54 63.79
C LEU A 4 -39.71 -28.82 63.63
N ALA A 5 -39.49 -27.66 64.26
CA ALA A 5 -38.21 -26.95 64.38
C ALA A 5 -37.85 -26.68 65.85
N LEU A 6 -36.59 -26.30 66.14
CA LEU A 6 -36.28 -25.32 67.20
C LEU A 6 -34.92 -24.62 66.96
N LEU A 7 -34.82 -23.33 67.35
CA LEU A 7 -33.60 -22.51 67.35
C LEU A 7 -33.01 -22.35 68.77
N ALA A 8 -31.70 -22.12 68.88
CA ALA A 8 -31.02 -21.31 69.91
C ALA A 8 -29.52 -21.15 69.54
N THR A 9 -29.02 -20.02 69.00
CA THR A 9 -28.53 -18.79 69.67
C THR A 9 -27.26 -18.91 70.53
N ALA A 10 -26.10 -18.63 69.93
CA ALA A 10 -24.94 -17.91 70.51
C ALA A 10 -24.01 -17.51 69.35
N GLY A 11 -23.34 -16.35 69.30
CA GLY A 11 -23.28 -15.26 70.30
C GLY A 11 -21.85 -14.86 70.64
N LEU A 12 -21.07 -14.35 69.68
CA LEU A 12 -19.77 -13.72 69.98
C LEU A 12 -19.37 -12.74 68.86
N ALA A 13 -19.49 -11.44 69.16
CA ALA A 13 -18.90 -10.38 68.35
C ALA A 13 -17.47 -10.13 68.81
N THR A 14 -16.53 -9.97 67.89
CA THR A 14 -15.21 -9.40 68.16
C THR A 14 -14.96 -8.21 67.24
N ALA A 15 -14.47 -7.12 67.82
CA ALA A 15 -14.54 -5.79 67.21
C ALA A 15 -13.50 -5.59 66.09
N PHE A 16 -13.94 -4.91 65.03
CA PHE A 16 -13.09 -4.50 63.92
C PHE A 16 -12.28 -3.26 64.33
N VAL A 17 -11.07 -3.46 64.89
CA VAL A 17 -10.15 -2.37 65.23
C VAL A 17 -9.25 -2.05 64.03
N SER A 18 -9.61 -1.02 63.27
CA SER A 18 -8.81 -0.50 62.17
C SER A 18 -7.59 0.27 62.69
N LYS A 19 -6.44 -0.39 62.78
CA LYS A 19 -5.17 0.27 63.16
C LYS A 19 -4.54 0.99 61.97
N SER A 20 -5.08 2.17 61.63
CA SER A 20 -4.52 3.06 60.62
C SER A 20 -3.26 3.76 61.15
N GLY A 21 -2.09 3.31 60.71
CA GLY A 21 -0.81 3.98 60.94
C GLY A 21 0.11 3.76 59.73
N PRO A 22 0.85 4.78 59.26
CA PRO A 22 1.68 4.66 58.06
C PRO A 22 2.90 3.76 58.32
N ALA A 23 3.10 2.75 57.48
CA ALA A 23 4.34 2.00 57.45
C ALA A 23 5.48 2.86 56.87
N PRO A 24 6.73 2.73 57.36
CA PRO A 24 7.85 3.50 56.84
C PRO A 24 8.11 3.16 55.38
N ALA A 25 8.25 4.18 54.53
CA ALA A 25 8.45 4.02 53.11
C ALA A 25 9.81 3.39 52.80
N VAL A 26 9.80 2.14 52.31
CA VAL A 26 10.98 1.57 51.64
C VAL A 26 11.18 2.33 50.33
N VAL A 27 12.16 3.22 50.31
CA VAL A 27 12.60 3.90 49.09
C VAL A 27 13.23 2.87 48.16
N ARG A 28 12.40 2.29 47.28
CA ARG A 28 12.91 1.59 46.10
C ARG A 28 13.63 2.61 45.23
N ALA A 29 14.94 2.44 45.06
CA ALA A 29 15.69 3.19 44.06
C ALA A 29 14.99 3.05 42.69
N PRO A 30 14.89 4.12 41.90
CA PRO A 30 14.34 4.03 40.55
C PRO A 30 15.28 3.18 39.72
N ALA A 31 14.92 1.91 39.50
CA ALA A 31 15.47 1.15 38.39
C ALA A 31 15.23 2.01 37.14
N GLN A 32 16.30 2.38 36.45
CA GLN A 32 16.20 3.14 35.22
C GLN A 32 15.45 2.27 34.21
N THR A 33 14.14 2.47 34.12
CA THR A 33 13.29 1.91 33.08
C THR A 33 13.64 2.65 31.81
N ALA A 34 14.80 2.33 31.23
CA ALA A 34 15.13 2.67 29.87
C ALA A 34 13.93 2.21 29.05
N MET A 35 13.20 3.18 28.49
CA MET A 35 12.01 2.93 27.70
C MET A 35 12.44 2.14 26.49
N GLN A 36 12.41 0.81 26.61
CA GLN A 36 12.69 -0.10 25.53
C GLN A 36 11.49 -0.03 24.60
N MET A 37 11.48 1.03 23.77
CA MET A 37 10.60 1.14 22.63
C MET A 37 10.67 -0.20 21.92
N LYS A 38 9.54 -0.91 21.89
CA LYS A 38 9.33 -1.99 20.94
C LYS A 38 9.16 -1.35 19.56
N LEU A 39 10.28 -0.85 19.05
CA LEU A 39 10.46 -0.67 17.63
C LEU A 39 10.23 -2.05 17.03
N TYR A 40 9.16 -2.18 16.24
CA TYR A 40 8.87 -3.41 15.50
C TYR A 40 9.91 -3.53 14.38
N ASP A 41 11.13 -3.92 14.74
CA ASP A 41 12.19 -4.09 13.77
C ASP A 41 12.09 -5.46 13.09
N TRP A 42 11.45 -5.44 11.92
CA TRP A 42 11.34 -6.56 11.00
C TRP A 42 12.69 -6.96 10.38
N LYS A 43 13.78 -6.22 10.67
CA LYS A 43 15.16 -6.50 10.23
C LYS A 43 15.98 -7.38 11.17
N ARG A 44 15.40 -8.26 12.00
CA ARG A 44 16.21 -9.33 12.65
C ARG A 44 16.67 -10.39 11.63
N ARG A 45 17.60 -9.95 10.78
CA ARG A 45 18.41 -10.69 9.81
C ARG A 45 19.89 -10.51 10.17
N GLU A 46 20.21 -10.63 11.45
CA GLU A 46 21.59 -10.68 11.91
C GLU A 46 22.26 -11.91 11.26
N ALA A 47 22.92 -11.70 10.12
CA ALA A 47 24.25 -12.26 9.97
C ALA A 47 25.10 -11.54 11.03
N ALA A 48 25.92 -12.28 11.78
CA ALA A 48 26.88 -11.65 12.66
C ALA A 48 27.73 -10.67 11.84
N GLU A 49 27.95 -9.46 12.35
CA GLU A 49 28.93 -8.56 11.74
C GLU A 49 30.33 -9.11 12.04
N ASP A 50 30.79 -10.03 11.18
CA ASP A 50 32.20 -10.39 11.09
C ASP A 50 32.95 -9.08 10.79
N ALA A 51 33.78 -8.62 11.73
CA ALA A 51 34.38 -7.27 11.75
C ALA A 51 35.43 -7.00 10.63
N SER A 52 35.39 -7.76 9.54
CA SER A 52 36.32 -7.77 8.40
C SER A 52 35.68 -7.33 7.07
N VAL A 53 34.42 -6.88 7.05
CA VAL A 53 33.71 -6.48 5.82
C VAL A 53 34.47 -5.40 5.01
N GLY A 54 35.24 -4.52 5.67
CA GLY A 54 36.07 -3.52 5.01
C GLY A 54 37.38 -4.02 4.39
N ALA A 55 37.78 -5.27 4.66
CA ALA A 55 39.08 -5.83 4.24
C ALA A 55 38.95 -7.06 3.32
N THR A 56 37.73 -7.45 2.93
CA THR A 56 37.48 -8.68 2.18
C THR A 56 37.34 -8.39 0.68
N GLU A 57 38.38 -8.67 -0.10
CA GLU A 57 38.37 -8.58 -1.57
C GLU A 57 37.25 -9.43 -2.19
N PHE A 58 36.44 -8.86 -3.10
CA PHE A 58 35.38 -9.61 -3.77
C PHE A 58 35.95 -10.64 -4.77
N ARG A 59 35.73 -11.91 -4.47
CA ARG A 59 36.11 -13.07 -5.31
C ARG A 59 34.88 -13.94 -5.54
N VAL A 60 34.92 -14.84 -6.52
CA VAL A 60 33.77 -15.70 -6.86
C VAL A 60 33.32 -16.55 -5.65
N ASP A 61 34.26 -16.95 -4.78
CA ASP A 61 34.02 -17.86 -3.66
C ASP A 61 33.37 -17.21 -2.43
N ASN A 62 33.45 -15.88 -2.28
CA ASN A 62 32.98 -15.17 -1.08
C ASN A 62 31.73 -14.30 -1.29
N ILE A 63 31.25 -14.15 -2.54
CA ILE A 63 29.98 -13.50 -2.85
C ILE A 63 28.81 -14.36 -2.33
N LYS A 64 27.98 -13.78 -1.46
CA LYS A 64 26.78 -14.41 -0.90
C LYS A 64 25.57 -13.47 -1.07
N PRO A 65 24.36 -14.00 -1.35
CA PRO A 65 23.16 -13.17 -1.41
C PRO A 65 22.82 -12.61 -0.02
N ALA A 66 22.27 -11.40 0.03
CA ALA A 66 21.82 -10.79 1.27
C ALA A 66 20.85 -11.71 2.03
N PRO A 67 20.90 -11.75 3.37
CA PRO A 67 20.09 -12.68 4.16
C PRO A 67 18.60 -12.49 3.84
N GLY A 68 17.90 -13.60 3.60
CA GLY A 68 16.48 -13.62 3.26
C GLY A 68 16.11 -13.26 1.81
N ALA A 69 17.06 -12.84 0.96
CA ALA A 69 16.79 -12.56 -0.45
C ALA A 69 16.39 -13.84 -1.24
N THR A 70 17.06 -14.96 -0.97
CA THR A 70 16.75 -16.27 -1.54
C THR A 70 16.20 -17.21 -0.48
N LYS A 71 15.05 -17.86 -0.73
CA LYS A 71 14.44 -18.86 0.16
C LYS A 71 14.39 -20.22 -0.53
N ARG A 72 14.90 -21.26 0.14
CA ARG A 72 14.90 -22.65 -0.37
C ARG A 72 13.46 -23.15 -0.54
N LYS A 73 13.10 -23.58 -1.76
CA LYS A 73 11.79 -24.20 -2.04
C LYS A 73 11.63 -25.52 -1.27
N MET A 74 10.46 -25.74 -0.70
CA MET A 74 10.14 -26.99 0.00
C MET A 74 9.95 -28.15 -0.99
N ARG A 75 10.76 -29.20 -0.87
CA ARG A 75 10.67 -30.42 -1.70
C ARG A 75 9.66 -31.38 -1.05
N LYS A 76 8.42 -31.34 -1.54
CA LYS A 76 7.32 -32.22 -1.07
C LYS A 76 7.63 -33.70 -1.34
N GLY A 77 7.05 -34.59 -0.53
CA GLY A 77 7.20 -36.04 -0.67
C GLY A 77 8.61 -36.55 -0.36
N ARG A 78 9.23 -36.06 0.73
CA ARG A 78 10.60 -36.43 1.15
C ARG A 78 10.65 -36.73 2.66
N GLY A 79 9.87 -37.73 3.09
CA GLY A 79 9.75 -38.11 4.50
C GLY A 79 8.89 -37.16 5.33
N ILE A 80 8.39 -37.64 6.46
CA ILE A 80 7.47 -36.88 7.34
C ILE A 80 8.20 -35.71 8.00
N SER A 81 9.44 -35.90 8.45
CA SER A 81 10.26 -34.89 9.12
C SER A 81 10.57 -33.65 8.26
N ALA A 82 10.42 -33.74 6.93
CA ALA A 82 10.51 -32.59 6.02
C ALA A 82 9.20 -31.77 5.93
N GLY A 83 8.22 -32.04 6.79
CA GLY A 83 6.94 -31.34 6.90
C GLY A 83 5.87 -31.86 5.92
N GLN A 84 6.15 -31.83 4.61
CA GLN A 84 5.17 -32.20 3.57
C GLN A 84 5.44 -33.61 3.00
N GLY A 85 5.56 -34.60 3.89
CA GLY A 85 5.89 -35.98 3.58
C GLY A 85 4.73 -36.80 2.99
N ALA A 86 3.83 -37.28 3.85
CA ALA A 86 2.89 -38.35 3.52
C ALA A 86 1.86 -37.97 2.43
N THR A 87 1.20 -36.82 2.56
CA THR A 87 0.12 -36.38 1.65
C THR A 87 0.50 -35.16 0.81
N CYS A 88 1.75 -34.67 0.91
CA CYS A 88 2.23 -33.46 0.24
C CYS A 88 1.37 -32.18 0.50
N GLY A 89 0.51 -32.21 1.53
CA GLY A 89 -0.42 -31.14 1.89
C GLY A 89 -1.79 -31.22 1.22
N PHE A 90 -2.09 -32.32 0.51
CA PHE A 90 -3.38 -32.51 -0.18
C PHE A 90 -4.43 -33.27 0.65
N GLY A 91 -4.04 -33.84 1.80
CA GLY A 91 -4.94 -34.59 2.68
C GLY A 91 -5.27 -36.00 2.15
N MET A 92 -6.49 -36.46 2.46
CA MET A 92 -6.99 -37.78 2.10
C MET A 92 -7.45 -37.85 0.62
N ARG A 93 -7.96 -39.01 0.18
CA ARG A 93 -8.39 -39.25 -1.20
C ARG A 93 -9.59 -38.35 -1.55
N GLY A 94 -9.43 -37.44 -2.51
CA GLY A 94 -10.52 -36.60 -3.03
C GLY A 94 -10.15 -35.95 -4.36
N GLN A 95 -11.09 -35.25 -5.02
CA GLN A 95 -10.84 -34.66 -6.36
C GLN A 95 -9.63 -33.70 -6.37
N LYS A 96 -9.45 -32.91 -5.30
CA LYS A 96 -8.30 -31.99 -5.14
C LYS A 96 -6.95 -32.69 -4.87
N SER A 97 -6.95 -33.98 -4.55
CA SER A 97 -5.75 -34.77 -4.28
C SER A 97 -5.29 -35.62 -5.47
N ARG A 98 -5.98 -35.54 -6.61
CA ARG A 98 -5.63 -36.26 -7.85
C ARG A 98 -4.78 -35.37 -8.77
N SER A 99 -3.94 -35.99 -9.58
CA SER A 99 -3.23 -35.33 -10.67
C SER A 99 -4.20 -34.87 -11.77
N GLY A 100 -3.85 -33.80 -12.47
CA GLY A 100 -4.63 -33.24 -13.57
C GLY A 100 -5.06 -31.79 -13.33
N ARG A 101 -5.95 -31.30 -14.19
CA ARG A 101 -6.45 -29.93 -14.13
C ARG A 101 -7.47 -29.80 -12.99
N PRO A 102 -7.31 -28.86 -12.04
CA PRO A 102 -8.31 -28.64 -11.01
C PRO A 102 -9.61 -28.06 -11.58
N MET A 103 -10.66 -28.08 -10.76
CA MET A 103 -11.93 -27.42 -11.02
C MET A 103 -11.71 -25.96 -11.45
N ARG A 104 -12.45 -25.47 -12.45
CA ARG A 104 -12.35 -24.08 -12.90
C ARG A 104 -12.65 -23.12 -11.74
N ALA A 105 -11.83 -22.08 -11.57
CA ALA A 105 -12.10 -21.00 -10.62
C ALA A 105 -13.48 -20.37 -10.89
N GLY A 106 -14.30 -20.25 -9.85
CA GLY A 106 -15.71 -19.83 -9.96
C GLY A 106 -16.70 -20.94 -10.34
N PHE A 107 -16.38 -22.22 -10.14
CA PHE A 107 -17.38 -23.31 -10.18
C PHE A 107 -17.84 -23.66 -8.76
N GLU A 108 -19.15 -23.75 -8.56
CA GLU A 108 -19.81 -23.88 -7.25
C GLU A 108 -20.59 -25.21 -7.13
N GLY A 109 -19.95 -26.34 -7.42
CA GLY A 109 -20.56 -27.67 -7.21
C GLY A 109 -21.69 -28.05 -8.18
N GLY A 110 -21.93 -27.27 -9.23
CA GLY A 110 -23.08 -27.41 -10.15
C GLY A 110 -24.18 -26.38 -9.89
N GLN A 111 -24.12 -25.65 -8.78
CA GLN A 111 -24.94 -24.45 -8.56
C GLN A 111 -24.63 -23.39 -9.62
N THR A 112 -25.62 -22.57 -9.99
CA THR A 112 -25.43 -21.44 -10.93
C THR A 112 -24.36 -20.48 -10.38
N PRO A 113 -23.19 -20.30 -11.01
CA PRO A 113 -22.12 -19.54 -10.38
C PRO A 113 -22.44 -18.07 -10.12
N LEU A 114 -21.79 -17.46 -9.12
CA LEU A 114 -21.96 -16.05 -8.75
C LEU A 114 -21.88 -15.08 -9.94
N TYR A 115 -20.93 -15.29 -10.85
CA TYR A 115 -20.75 -14.46 -12.06
C TYR A 115 -21.89 -14.59 -13.09
N ARG A 116 -22.83 -15.53 -12.89
CA ARG A 116 -24.10 -15.64 -13.63
C ARG A 116 -25.32 -15.19 -12.82
N ARG A 117 -25.26 -15.20 -11.48
CA ARG A 117 -26.33 -14.70 -10.60
C ARG A 117 -26.37 -13.17 -10.55
N LEU A 118 -25.20 -12.54 -10.54
CA LEU A 118 -25.11 -11.08 -10.53
C LEU A 118 -25.50 -10.51 -11.90
N PRO A 119 -26.27 -9.40 -11.96
CA PRO A 119 -26.53 -8.71 -13.21
C PRO A 119 -25.22 -8.17 -13.81
N LYS A 120 -25.16 -8.10 -15.14
CA LYS A 120 -24.03 -7.47 -15.83
C LYS A 120 -23.97 -5.99 -15.45
N LEU A 121 -22.76 -5.47 -15.21
CA LEU A 121 -22.55 -4.05 -14.99
C LEU A 121 -22.95 -3.26 -16.24
N VAL A 122 -24.04 -2.50 -16.13
CA VAL A 122 -24.60 -1.67 -17.23
C VAL A 122 -23.63 -0.58 -17.73
N GLY A 123 -22.64 -0.19 -16.93
CA GLY A 123 -21.69 0.88 -17.23
C GLY A 123 -20.39 0.49 -17.94
N ARG A 124 -20.23 -0.76 -18.44
CA ARG A 124 -19.06 -1.11 -19.29
C ARG A 124 -19.47 -1.19 -20.76
N PRO A 125 -19.45 -0.05 -21.49
CA PRO A 125 -19.82 -0.07 -22.89
C PRO A 125 -18.85 -0.94 -23.68
N THR A 126 -19.40 -1.80 -24.53
CA THR A 126 -18.65 -2.77 -25.35
C THR A 126 -18.86 -2.50 -26.85
N GLY A 127 -19.47 -1.36 -27.19
CA GLY A 127 -19.69 -0.90 -28.57
C GLY A 127 -18.70 0.20 -29.00
N PRO A 128 -18.47 0.40 -30.31
CA PRO A 128 -17.53 1.40 -30.82
C PRO A 128 -17.84 2.86 -30.41
N GLY A 129 -19.11 3.21 -30.26
CA GLY A 129 -19.57 4.60 -30.00
C GLY A 129 -19.40 5.12 -28.56
N HIS A 130 -18.60 4.47 -27.73
CA HIS A 130 -18.39 4.83 -26.32
C HIS A 130 -16.91 4.89 -25.94
N GLN A 131 -16.05 5.27 -26.88
CA GLN A 131 -14.67 5.58 -26.60
C GLN A 131 -14.61 7.01 -26.04
N ASN A 132 -14.37 7.14 -24.74
CA ASN A 132 -13.97 8.42 -24.16
C ASN A 132 -12.60 8.79 -24.73
N GLU A 133 -12.41 10.06 -25.10
CA GLU A 133 -11.08 10.57 -25.43
C GLU A 133 -10.15 10.37 -24.22
N VAL A 134 -9.03 9.69 -24.44
CA VAL A 134 -8.07 9.39 -23.37
C VAL A 134 -6.87 10.30 -23.50
N PHE A 135 -6.65 11.11 -22.46
CA PHE A 135 -5.61 12.12 -22.42
C PHE A 135 -4.41 11.63 -21.63
N SER A 136 -3.21 11.97 -22.08
CA SER A 136 -2.01 11.98 -21.26
C SER A 136 -2.08 13.19 -20.32
N LEU A 137 -2.06 12.96 -19.01
CA LEU A 137 -2.33 14.01 -18.02
C LEU A 137 -1.03 14.70 -17.58
N ILE A 138 -1.03 16.03 -17.59
CA ILE A 138 -0.04 16.87 -16.90
C ILE A 138 -0.72 17.47 -15.67
N LYS A 139 -0.09 17.36 -14.50
CA LYS A 139 -0.52 18.02 -13.27
C LYS A 139 0.18 19.36 -13.09
N LEU A 140 -0.46 20.31 -12.39
CA LEU A 140 0.16 21.57 -11.99
C LEU A 140 1.46 21.38 -11.19
N GLU A 141 1.56 20.32 -10.37
CA GLU A 141 2.76 19.94 -9.62
C GLU A 141 3.98 19.70 -10.52
N GLN A 142 3.77 19.25 -11.75
CA GLN A 142 4.86 19.02 -12.71
C GLN A 142 5.33 20.35 -13.33
N LEU A 143 4.40 21.29 -13.57
CA LEU A 143 4.72 22.64 -14.01
C LEU A 143 5.51 23.43 -12.96
N ALA A 144 5.39 23.10 -11.67
CA ALA A 144 6.09 23.77 -10.58
C ALA A 144 7.63 23.72 -10.67
N GLY A 145 8.19 22.73 -11.38
CA GLY A 145 9.63 22.63 -11.62
C GLY A 145 10.13 23.40 -12.85
N SER A 146 9.25 24.03 -13.63
CA SER A 146 9.63 24.81 -14.82
C SER A 146 10.11 26.22 -14.46
N SER A 147 10.95 26.82 -15.30
CA SER A 147 11.47 28.17 -15.07
C SER A 147 10.39 29.23 -15.31
N PRO A 148 10.36 30.33 -14.54
CA PRO A 148 9.38 31.40 -14.72
C PRO A 148 9.49 32.04 -16.11
N ASN A 149 8.36 32.45 -16.67
CA ASN A 149 8.23 32.98 -18.04
C ASN A 149 8.67 32.04 -19.18
N SER A 150 8.80 30.72 -18.94
CA SER A 150 9.14 29.74 -19.98
C SER A 150 7.92 29.27 -20.79
N GLU A 151 8.19 28.80 -22.02
CA GLU A 151 7.23 28.02 -22.79
C GLU A 151 7.28 26.54 -22.37
N VAL A 152 6.14 26.03 -21.92
CA VAL A 152 6.01 24.67 -21.41
C VAL A 152 5.12 23.86 -22.36
N ASP A 153 5.75 22.96 -23.09
CA ASP A 153 5.10 21.89 -23.86
C ASP A 153 5.46 20.53 -23.23
N PHE A 154 4.78 19.46 -23.64
CA PHE A 154 5.15 18.12 -23.22
C PHE A 154 6.62 17.78 -23.55
N ALA A 155 7.16 18.26 -24.68
CA ALA A 155 8.56 18.01 -25.04
C ALA A 155 9.53 18.58 -23.99
N SER A 156 9.37 19.85 -23.60
CA SER A 156 10.25 20.48 -22.60
C SER A 156 10.06 19.89 -21.20
N LEU A 157 8.85 19.44 -20.83
CA LEU A 157 8.62 18.68 -19.59
C LEU A 157 9.30 17.30 -19.56
N LEU A 158 9.49 16.67 -20.72
CA LEU A 158 10.19 15.40 -20.85
C LEU A 158 11.71 15.60 -20.77
N GLU A 159 12.24 16.62 -21.43
CA GLU A 159 13.65 17.03 -21.33
C GLU A 159 14.04 17.42 -19.90
N ALA A 160 13.15 18.14 -19.20
CA ALA A 160 13.31 18.47 -17.77
C ALA A 160 13.13 17.27 -16.82
N GLY A 161 12.80 16.07 -17.32
CA GLY A 161 12.58 14.86 -16.53
C GLY A 161 11.31 14.86 -15.66
N GLN A 162 10.47 15.90 -15.77
CA GLN A 162 9.23 16.06 -14.99
C GLN A 162 8.10 15.14 -15.47
N VAL A 163 8.19 14.69 -16.72
CA VAL A 163 7.30 13.68 -17.31
C VAL A 163 8.13 12.61 -18.02
N THR A 164 7.93 11.33 -17.69
CA THR A 164 8.78 10.26 -18.23
C THR A 164 8.40 9.81 -19.65
N LYS A 165 7.10 9.69 -19.97
CA LYS A 165 6.60 9.14 -21.25
C LYS A 165 5.22 9.69 -21.62
N LYS A 166 4.99 9.99 -22.90
CA LYS A 166 3.62 10.10 -23.45
C LYS A 166 2.94 8.73 -23.37
N LYS A 167 1.70 8.68 -22.86
CA LYS A 167 0.86 7.47 -22.88
C LYS A 167 -0.17 7.52 -24.01
N TYR A 168 -0.57 8.73 -24.37
CA TYR A 168 -1.46 9.07 -25.48
C TYR A 168 -0.92 10.33 -26.14
N ASP A 169 -1.22 10.54 -27.42
CA ASP A 169 -0.73 11.69 -28.18
C ASP A 169 -1.40 13.00 -27.72
N VAL A 170 -2.68 12.92 -27.34
CA VAL A 170 -3.45 14.05 -26.83
C VAL A 170 -3.13 14.28 -25.34
N VAL A 171 -2.84 15.53 -24.98
CA VAL A 171 -2.32 15.95 -23.68
C VAL A 171 -3.28 16.91 -23.00
N LYS A 172 -3.60 16.67 -21.72
CA LYS A 172 -4.50 17.52 -20.94
C LYS A 172 -3.84 18.00 -19.65
N VAL A 173 -3.86 19.30 -19.41
CA VAL A 173 -3.44 19.90 -18.13
C VAL A 173 -4.60 19.87 -17.14
N VAL A 174 -4.36 19.31 -15.96
CA VAL A 174 -5.37 19.04 -14.93
C VAL A 174 -4.98 19.73 -13.62
N GLY A 175 -5.94 20.45 -13.04
CA GLY A 175 -5.79 21.08 -11.73
C GLY A 175 -5.64 20.05 -10.62
N SER A 176 -4.77 20.31 -9.64
CA SER A 176 -4.71 19.52 -8.40
C SER A 176 -5.81 19.98 -7.42
N ALA A 177 -6.09 19.17 -6.41
CA ALA A 177 -7.07 19.49 -5.37
C ALA A 177 -6.49 20.26 -4.17
N GLY A 178 -5.19 20.57 -4.20
CA GLY A 178 -4.51 21.40 -3.21
C GLY A 178 -3.87 22.64 -3.83
N ASP A 179 -3.46 23.58 -2.98
CA ASP A 179 -2.84 24.84 -3.37
C ASP A 179 -1.42 24.63 -3.92
N VAL A 180 -1.32 24.44 -5.23
CA VAL A 180 -0.05 24.27 -5.93
C VAL A 180 0.40 25.61 -6.49
N SER A 181 1.53 26.12 -5.99
CA SER A 181 2.17 27.32 -6.54
C SER A 181 2.70 27.04 -7.95
N VAL A 182 2.10 27.68 -8.95
CA VAL A 182 2.54 27.65 -10.34
C VAL A 182 3.54 28.81 -10.56
N PRO A 183 4.68 28.59 -11.23
CA PRO A 183 5.64 29.66 -11.55
C PRO A 183 4.97 30.80 -12.33
N ALA A 184 5.43 32.02 -12.07
CA ALA A 184 4.86 33.20 -12.71
C ALA A 184 5.11 33.21 -14.23
N GLY A 185 4.10 33.64 -15.00
CA GLY A 185 4.24 33.94 -16.43
C GLY A 185 4.40 32.76 -17.39
N LEU A 186 4.16 31.51 -16.95
CA LEU A 186 4.30 30.34 -17.83
C LEU A 186 3.36 30.38 -19.04
N THR A 187 3.90 30.11 -20.23
CA THR A 187 3.09 29.89 -21.45
C THR A 187 2.96 28.39 -21.68
N VAL A 188 1.83 27.82 -21.28
CA VAL A 188 1.61 26.36 -21.32
C VAL A 188 0.86 25.98 -22.60
N LYS A 189 1.46 25.09 -23.40
CA LYS A 189 0.90 24.56 -24.66
C LYS A 189 0.37 23.14 -24.42
N ALA A 190 -0.93 22.90 -24.64
CA ALA A 190 -1.55 21.57 -24.48
C ALA A 190 -2.85 21.43 -25.28
N HIS A 191 -3.30 20.20 -25.51
CA HIS A 191 -4.52 19.93 -26.31
C HIS A 191 -5.84 20.14 -25.55
N ALA A 192 -5.80 20.26 -24.22
CA ALA A 192 -6.96 20.60 -23.39
C ALA A 192 -6.54 21.08 -22.00
N PHE A 193 -7.35 21.94 -21.39
CA PHE A 193 -7.19 22.37 -19.99
C PHE A 193 -8.46 22.03 -19.19
N THR A 194 -8.31 21.73 -17.89
CA THR A 194 -9.44 21.82 -16.94
C THR A 194 -9.63 23.27 -16.49
N GLY A 195 -10.87 23.71 -16.23
CA GLY A 195 -11.14 25.09 -15.79
C GLY A 195 -10.34 25.52 -14.55
N SER A 196 -10.15 24.63 -13.58
CA SER A 196 -9.29 24.90 -12.41
C SER A 196 -7.81 25.07 -12.76
N ALA A 197 -7.29 24.33 -13.74
CA ALA A 197 -5.93 24.52 -14.24
C ALA A 197 -5.76 25.86 -14.97
N ARG A 198 -6.73 26.23 -15.81
CA ARG A 198 -6.70 27.50 -16.54
C ARG A 198 -6.69 28.68 -15.56
N ALA A 199 -7.60 28.69 -14.58
CA ALA A 199 -7.65 29.72 -13.55
C ALA A 199 -6.36 29.80 -12.70
N ALA A 200 -5.72 28.66 -12.39
CA ALA A 200 -4.46 28.65 -11.64
C ALA A 200 -3.26 29.20 -12.46
N ILE A 201 -3.20 28.89 -13.76
CA ILE A 201 -2.13 29.37 -14.65
C ILE A 201 -2.30 30.87 -14.94
N GLU A 202 -3.52 31.31 -15.28
CA GLU A 202 -3.84 32.72 -15.52
C GLU A 202 -3.70 33.57 -14.23
N GLY A 203 -4.07 33.02 -13.06
CA GLY A 203 -3.85 33.64 -11.77
C GLY A 203 -2.37 33.85 -11.40
N ALA A 204 -1.47 33.02 -11.96
CA ALA A 204 -0.02 33.21 -11.88
C ALA A 204 0.54 34.15 -12.99
N GLY A 205 -0.33 34.82 -13.76
CA GLY A 205 0.05 35.67 -14.88
C GLY A 205 0.52 34.91 -16.13
N GLY A 206 0.31 33.60 -16.18
CA GLY A 206 0.63 32.75 -17.33
C GLY A 206 -0.41 32.82 -18.45
N LYS A 207 -0.15 32.08 -19.54
CA LYS A 207 -1.03 31.95 -20.70
C LYS A 207 -1.28 30.47 -21.01
N CYS A 208 -2.53 30.11 -21.26
CA CYS A 208 -2.90 28.79 -21.78
C CYS A 208 -3.08 28.85 -23.30
N VAL A 209 -2.32 28.05 -24.04
CA VAL A 209 -2.42 27.91 -25.50
C VAL A 209 -2.95 26.53 -25.82
N GLU A 210 -4.13 26.47 -26.46
CA GLU A 210 -4.75 25.20 -26.85
C GLU A 210 -4.21 24.71 -28.21
N LEU A 211 -3.80 23.45 -28.29
CA LEU A 211 -3.21 22.85 -29.49
C LEU A 211 -4.22 21.94 -30.22
N SER A 212 -4.25 22.05 -31.54
CA SER A 212 -5.03 21.17 -32.43
C SER A 212 -4.63 19.71 -32.23
N LYS A 213 -5.61 18.82 -32.03
CA LYS A 213 -5.38 17.37 -31.81
C LYS A 213 -4.69 16.69 -32.98
N THR A 214 -4.89 17.20 -34.20
CA THR A 214 -4.41 16.58 -35.44
C THR A 214 -3.17 17.27 -35.99
N THR A 215 -3.14 18.61 -35.99
CA THR A 215 -2.02 19.38 -36.58
C THR A 215 -0.99 19.85 -35.55
N GLN A 216 -1.28 19.76 -34.24
CA GLN A 216 -0.43 20.27 -33.14
C GLN A 216 -0.12 21.78 -33.18
N GLU A 217 -0.73 22.51 -34.11
CA GLU A 217 -0.68 23.96 -34.20
C GLU A 217 -1.54 24.61 -33.10
N PRO A 218 -1.18 25.83 -32.64
CA PRO A 218 -2.04 26.59 -31.73
C PRO A 218 -3.38 26.90 -32.40
N VAL A 219 -4.47 26.56 -31.74
CA VAL A 219 -5.82 26.98 -32.11
C VAL A 219 -6.01 28.39 -31.59
N GLU A 220 -6.14 29.36 -32.50
CA GLU A 220 -6.63 30.68 -32.13
C GLU A 220 -8.09 30.56 -31.66
N ALA A 221 -8.40 31.21 -30.54
CA ALA A 221 -9.67 31.08 -29.81
C ALA A 221 -10.74 32.08 -30.27
#